data_AF-A0A536TQ07-F1
#
_entry.id   AF-A0A536TQ07-F1
#
_cell.length_a   1.000
_cell.length_b   1.000
_cell.length_c   1.000
_cell.angle_alpha   90.00
_cell.angle_beta   90.00
_cell.angle_gamma   90.00
#
_symmetry.space_group_name_H-M   'P 1'
#
loop_
_entity.id
_entity.type
_entity.pdbx_description
1 polymer ?
#
loop_
_entity_poly.entity_id
_entity_poly.type
_entity_poly.pdbx_seq_one_letter_code
_entity_poly.pdbx_strand_id
1 'polypeptide(L)'
;MGSSLCKLASDLELLDTPAAAAAAAMVPVTLPGAYALIVRGFDVPAAGALTAYIWSWLENQVLAAMKTIPLGHSAGQRLLVELGARIPAAVTLARSIADEDVSSFAPGLALASSRHETQYTRLFRS
;
A
#
# COMPACT_ATOMS: atom_id res chain seq x y z
N MET A 1 -0.82 8.39 -6.56
CA MET A 1 -1.79 7.94 -5.54
C MET A 1 -1.65 8.70 -4.22
N GLY A 2 -0.44 8.86 -3.66
CA GLY A 2 -0.26 9.61 -2.40
C GLY A 2 -0.78 11.05 -2.46
N SER A 3 -0.43 11.83 -3.49
CA SER A 3 -0.94 13.21 -3.64
C SER A 3 -2.46 13.29 -3.69
N SER A 4 -3.12 12.31 -4.32
CA SER A 4 -4.59 12.24 -4.37
C SER A 4 -5.18 11.95 -2.99
N LEU A 5 -4.53 11.09 -2.21
CA LEU A 5 -4.96 10.79 -0.84
C LEU A 5 -4.75 12.00 0.10
N CYS A 6 -3.62 12.70 0.01
CA CYS A 6 -3.40 13.93 0.76
C CYS A 6 -4.42 15.00 0.39
N LYS A 7 -4.73 15.18 -0.91
CA LYS A 7 -5.78 16.10 -1.35
C LYS A 7 -7.14 15.74 -0.74
N LEU A 8 -7.54 14.47 -0.83
CA LEU A 8 -8.80 14.00 -0.24
C LEU A 8 -8.83 14.26 1.28
N ALA A 9 -7.73 13.99 1.98
CA ALA A 9 -7.66 14.20 3.41
C ALA A 9 -7.68 15.69 3.80
N SER A 10 -7.08 16.57 3.00
CA SER A 10 -7.24 18.02 3.15
C SER A 10 -8.68 18.48 2.91
N ASP A 11 -9.32 18.00 1.84
CA ASP A 11 -10.71 18.35 1.49
C ASP A 11 -11.71 17.88 2.56
N LEU A 12 -11.38 16.82 3.31
CA LEU A 12 -12.16 16.27 4.41
C LEU A 12 -11.72 16.76 5.81
N GLU A 13 -10.79 17.71 5.88
CA GLU A 13 -10.25 18.24 7.14
C GLU A 13 -9.65 17.17 8.08
N LEU A 14 -9.07 16.11 7.50
CA LEU A 14 -8.49 14.97 8.23
C LEU A 14 -6.99 15.12 8.53
N LEU A 15 -6.33 16.14 7.98
CA LEU A 15 -4.92 16.42 8.21
C LEU A 15 -4.77 17.53 9.25
N ASP A 16 -4.08 17.23 10.35
CA ASP A 16 -3.61 18.27 11.26
C ASP A 16 -2.53 19.16 10.60
N THR A 17 -2.30 20.35 11.17
CA THR A 17 -1.33 21.30 10.60
C THR A 17 0.08 20.71 10.45
N PRO A 18 0.62 19.95 11.43
CA PRO A 18 1.90 19.27 11.26
C PRO A 18 1.91 18.24 10.10
N ALA A 19 0.88 17.42 9.95
CA ALA A 19 0.80 16.41 8.90
C ALA A 19 0.64 17.06 7.51
N ALA A 20 -0.11 18.15 7.42
CA ALA A 20 -0.23 18.93 6.19
C ALA A 20 1.13 19.54 5.77
N ALA A 21 1.88 20.11 6.72
CA ALA A 21 3.22 20.63 6.46
C ALA A 21 4.20 19.53 6.04
N ALA A 22 4.14 18.36 6.69
CA ALA A 22 4.96 17.21 6.34
C ALA A 22 4.63 16.66 4.94
N ALA A 23 3.33 16.57 4.59
CA ALA A 23 2.90 16.16 3.25
C ALA A 23 3.37 17.14 2.17
N ALA A 24 3.33 18.44 2.45
CA ALA A 24 3.79 19.48 1.53
C ALA A 24 5.32 19.46 1.34
N ALA A 25 6.09 19.05 2.36
CA ALA A 25 7.54 18.90 2.27
C ALA A 25 7.97 17.64 1.48
N MET A 26 7.14 16.59 1.44
CA MET A 26 7.42 15.33 0.75
C MET A 26 6.81 15.32 -0.66
N VAL A 27 7.46 15.93 -1.64
CA VAL A 27 6.97 15.95 -3.03
C VAL A 27 7.90 15.13 -3.95
N PRO A 28 7.43 14.02 -4.57
CA PRO A 28 6.08 13.44 -4.47
C PRO A 28 5.86 12.60 -3.20
N VAL A 29 4.67 12.72 -2.60
CA VAL A 29 4.29 11.89 -1.45
C VAL A 29 3.83 10.51 -1.92
N THR A 30 4.39 9.46 -1.32
CA THR A 30 4.01 8.08 -1.61
C THR A 30 2.67 7.74 -0.95
N LEU A 31 1.97 6.71 -1.44
CA LEU A 31 0.72 6.27 -0.83
C LEU A 31 0.89 5.82 0.64
N PRO A 32 1.91 5.01 1.01
CA PRO A 32 2.18 4.69 2.42
C PRO A 32 2.49 5.92 3.26
N GLY A 33 3.27 6.88 2.73
CA GLY A 33 3.61 8.11 3.45
C GLY A 33 2.37 8.97 3.73
N ALA A 34 1.52 9.18 2.71
CA ALA A 34 0.25 9.88 2.87
C ALA A 34 -0.65 9.18 3.90
N TYR A 35 -0.79 7.85 3.81
CA TYR A 35 -1.57 7.07 4.76
C TYR A 35 -1.06 7.23 6.19
N ALA A 36 0.25 7.13 6.42
CA ALA A 36 0.87 7.27 7.74
C ALA A 36 0.62 8.64 8.38
N LEU A 37 0.69 9.72 7.58
CA LEU A 37 0.39 11.07 8.03
C LEU A 37 -1.08 11.22 8.45
N ILE A 38 -2.00 10.59 7.74
CA ILE A 38 -3.45 10.66 8.01
C ILE A 38 -3.81 9.84 9.25
N VAL A 39 -3.38 8.58 9.34
CA VAL A 39 -3.75 7.70 10.46
C VAL A 39 -3.18 8.14 11.80
N ARG A 40 -2.10 8.93 11.80
CA ARG A 40 -1.61 9.62 13.00
C ARG A 40 -2.69 10.49 13.63
N GLY A 41 -3.47 11.22 12.82
CA GLY A 41 -4.53 12.11 13.30
C GLY A 41 -5.74 11.39 13.92
N PHE A 42 -5.89 10.08 13.67
CA PHE A 42 -6.98 9.27 14.19
C PHE A 42 -6.65 8.51 15.48
N ASP A 43 -5.46 8.73 16.06
CA ASP A 43 -4.97 8.01 17.26
C ASP A 43 -5.02 6.48 17.12
N VAL A 44 -4.86 5.98 15.89
CA VAL A 44 -4.83 4.53 15.63
C VAL A 44 -3.45 3.99 15.99
N PRO A 45 -3.35 2.93 16.80
CA PRO A 45 -2.06 2.31 17.11
C PRO A 45 -1.31 1.93 15.82
N ALA A 46 -0.03 2.28 15.73
CA ALA A 46 0.77 2.10 14.51
C ALA A 46 0.73 0.67 13.94
N ALA A 47 0.73 -0.35 14.80
CA ALA A 47 0.61 -1.75 14.38
C ALA A 47 -0.75 -2.06 13.74
N GLY A 48 -1.84 -1.47 14.26
CA GLY A 48 -3.18 -1.61 13.68
C GLY A 48 -3.30 -0.91 12.33
N ALA A 49 -2.78 0.31 12.23
CA ALA A 49 -2.73 1.06 10.97
C ALA A 49 -1.91 0.30 9.90
N LEU A 50 -0.74 -0.22 10.27
CA LEU A 50 0.10 -0.99 9.35
C LEU A 50 -0.59 -2.30 8.90
N THR A 51 -1.27 -2.98 9.82
CA THR A 51 -2.06 -4.19 9.50
C THR A 51 -3.16 -3.87 8.49
N ALA A 52 -3.92 -2.80 8.71
CA ALA A 52 -4.99 -2.37 7.80
C ALA A 52 -4.45 -1.98 6.42
N TYR A 53 -3.32 -1.28 6.37
CA TYR A 53 -2.65 -0.93 5.11
C TYR A 53 -2.23 -2.17 4.31
N ILE A 54 -1.57 -3.13 4.97
CA ILE A 54 -1.12 -4.37 4.33
C ILE A 54 -2.33 -5.20 3.85
N TRP A 55 -3.42 -5.25 4.62
CA TRP A 55 -4.65 -5.92 4.21
C TRP A 55 -5.24 -5.28 2.95
N SER A 56 -5.39 -3.96 2.93
CA SER A 56 -5.90 -3.22 1.77
C SER A 56 -5.05 -3.44 0.52
N TRP A 57 -3.72 -3.46 0.67
CA TRP A 57 -2.81 -3.81 -0.41
C TRP A 57 -3.03 -5.25 -0.89
N LEU A 58 -3.06 -6.23 0.02
CA LEU A 58 -3.25 -7.65 -0.31
C LEU A 58 -4.58 -7.87 -1.04
N GLU A 59 -5.67 -7.27 -0.56
CA GLU A 59 -6.99 -7.37 -1.17
C GLU A 59 -6.96 -6.88 -2.62
N ASN A 60 -6.34 -5.72 -2.87
CA ASN A 60 -6.20 -5.20 -4.22
C ASN A 60 -5.35 -6.13 -5.12
N GLN A 61 -4.28 -6.74 -4.59
CA GLN A 61 -3.50 -7.72 -5.35
C GLN A 61 -4.32 -8.96 -5.74
N VAL A 62 -5.15 -9.48 -4.83
CA VAL A 62 -6.03 -10.62 -5.13
C VAL A 62 -7.10 -10.23 -6.15
N LEU A 63 -7.69 -9.04 -6.05
CA LEU A 63 -8.64 -8.53 -7.04
C LEU A 63 -8.02 -8.37 -8.43
N ALA A 64 -6.79 -7.89 -8.51
CA ALA A 64 -6.05 -7.81 -9.77
C ALA A 64 -5.76 -9.21 -10.33
N ALA A 65 -5.35 -10.17 -9.49
CA ALA A 65 -5.14 -11.56 -9.89
C ALA A 65 -6.43 -12.15 -10.47
N MET A 66 -7.57 -12.03 -9.78
CA MET A 66 -8.86 -12.54 -10.26
C MET A 66 -9.30 -11.96 -11.62
N LYS A 67 -8.84 -10.76 -11.98
CA LYS A 67 -9.13 -10.12 -13.28
C LYS A 67 -8.15 -10.53 -14.39
N THR A 68 -6.98 -11.04 -14.04
CA THR A 68 -5.89 -11.33 -14.99
C THR A 68 -5.67 -12.82 -15.21
N ILE A 69 -6.06 -13.66 -14.25
CA ILE A 69 -6.02 -15.11 -14.33
C ILE A 69 -7.43 -15.67 -14.06
N PRO A 70 -7.77 -16.87 -14.58
CA PRO A 70 -9.12 -17.43 -14.48
C PRO A 70 -9.40 -18.01 -13.09
N LEU A 71 -9.43 -17.14 -12.07
CA LEU A 71 -9.78 -17.49 -10.70
C LEU A 71 -11.24 -17.12 -10.40
N GLY A 72 -11.97 -18.07 -9.82
CA GLY A 72 -13.30 -17.81 -9.27
C GLY A 72 -13.26 -17.13 -7.90
N HIS A 73 -14.40 -16.56 -7.49
CA HIS A 73 -14.56 -15.86 -6.20
C HIS A 73 -14.12 -16.69 -5.00
N SER A 74 -14.50 -17.98 -4.95
CA SER A 74 -14.11 -18.86 -3.85
C SER A 74 -12.60 -19.08 -3.76
N ALA A 75 -11.89 -19.09 -4.91
CA ALA A 75 -10.44 -19.20 -4.92
C ALA A 75 -9.79 -17.90 -4.42
N GLY A 76 -10.32 -16.73 -4.82
CA GLY A 76 -9.88 -15.44 -4.31
C GLY A 76 -10.02 -15.32 -2.79
N GLN A 77 -11.16 -15.73 -2.24
CA GLN A 77 -11.37 -15.72 -0.78
C GLN A 77 -10.41 -16.66 -0.04
N ARG A 78 -10.11 -17.84 -0.58
CA ARG A 78 -9.09 -18.73 0.00
C ARG A 78 -7.71 -18.08 0.03
N LEU A 79 -7.33 -17.38 -1.06
CA LEU A 79 -6.07 -16.64 -1.10
C LEU A 79 -6.01 -15.54 -0.03
N LEU A 80 -7.09 -14.78 0.15
CA LEU A 80 -7.13 -13.75 1.20
C LEU A 80 -6.99 -14.33 2.61
N VAL A 81 -7.65 -15.45 2.89
CA VAL A 81 -7.54 -16.13 4.19
C VAL A 81 -6.10 -16.63 4.41
N GLU A 82 -5.52 -17.30 3.43
CA GLU A 82 -4.18 -17.90 3.56
C GLU A 82 -3.08 -16.84 3.65
N LEU A 83 -3.10 -15.83 2.76
CA LEU A 83 -2.11 -14.77 2.74
C LEU A 83 -2.31 -13.77 3.89
N GLY A 84 -3.56 -13.53 4.28
CA GLY A 84 -3.92 -12.69 5.43
C GLY A 84 -3.34 -13.20 6.74
N ALA A 85 -3.27 -14.52 6.92
CA ALA A 85 -2.63 -15.13 8.09
C ALA A 85 -1.13 -14.80 8.22
N ARG A 86 -0.47 -14.34 7.15
CA ARG A 86 0.95 -13.95 7.15
C ARG A 86 1.18 -12.49 7.56
N ILE A 87 0.13 -11.66 7.61
CA ILE A 87 0.24 -10.22 7.92
C ILE A 87 0.85 -9.94 9.29
N PRO A 88 0.50 -10.63 10.40
CA PRO A 88 1.09 -10.35 11.70
C PRO A 88 2.62 -10.47 11.73
N ALA A 89 3.17 -11.48 11.02
CA ALA A 89 4.62 -11.65 10.89
C ALA A 89 5.25 -10.54 10.05
N ALA A 90 4.61 -10.13 8.95
CA ALA A 90 5.07 -9.02 8.12
C ALA A 90 5.05 -7.68 8.87
N VAL A 91 4.03 -7.41 9.69
CA VAL A 91 3.93 -6.23 10.56
C VAL A 91 5.05 -6.24 11.60
N THR A 92 5.34 -7.39 12.21
CA THR A 92 6.42 -7.53 13.19
C THR A 92 7.77 -7.22 12.55
N LEU A 93 8.05 -7.80 11.36
CA LEU A 93 9.27 -7.55 10.61
C LEU A 93 9.40 -6.08 10.19
N ALA A 94 8.35 -5.49 9.63
CA ALA A 94 8.37 -4.10 9.18
C ALA A 94 8.70 -3.12 10.31
N ARG A 95 8.25 -3.42 11.55
CA ARG A 95 8.54 -2.60 12.74
C ARG A 95 9.93 -2.81 13.32
N SER A 96 10.63 -3.88 12.95
CA SER A 96 12.01 -4.14 13.40
C SER A 96 13.07 -3.61 12.43
N ILE A 97 12.68 -3.17 11.23
CA ILE A 97 13.59 -2.59 10.25
C ILE A 97 13.96 -1.17 10.69
N ALA A 98 15.25 -0.91 10.83
CA ALA A 98 15.77 0.44 11.08
C ALA A 98 15.66 1.29 9.81
N ASP A 99 15.60 2.62 9.96
CA ASP A 99 15.41 3.53 8.82
C ASP A 99 16.53 3.39 7.78
N GLU A 100 17.78 3.16 8.22
CA GLU A 100 18.94 2.90 7.37
C GLU A 100 18.88 1.58 6.58
N ASP A 101 18.09 0.63 7.05
CA ASP A 101 17.90 -0.69 6.44
C ASP A 101 16.68 -0.74 5.51
N VAL A 102 15.91 0.34 5.41
CA VAL A 102 14.77 0.43 4.50
C VAL A 102 15.27 0.37 3.06
N SER A 103 14.87 -0.68 2.34
CA SER A 103 15.28 -0.93 0.96
C SER A 103 14.09 -1.32 0.09
N SER A 104 14.13 -0.91 -1.17
CA SER A 104 13.17 -1.29 -2.22
C SER A 104 13.70 -2.38 -3.14
N PHE A 105 14.72 -3.14 -2.71
CA PHE A 105 15.37 -4.15 -3.52
C PHE A 105 14.45 -5.34 -3.85
N ALA A 106 13.74 -5.22 -4.98
CA ALA A 106 12.85 -6.24 -5.52
C ALA A 106 13.10 -6.43 -7.03
N PRO A 107 14.22 -7.08 -7.43
CA PRO A 107 14.63 -7.17 -8.83
C PRO A 107 13.59 -7.86 -9.72
N GLY A 108 12.89 -8.88 -9.21
CA GLY A 108 11.81 -9.53 -9.95
C GLY A 108 10.62 -8.61 -10.22
N LEU A 109 10.27 -7.75 -9.27
CA LEU A 109 9.23 -6.74 -9.44
C LEU A 109 9.67 -5.69 -10.47
N ALA A 110 10.91 -5.19 -10.36
CA ALA A 110 11.45 -4.22 -11.31
C ALA A 110 11.40 -4.74 -12.75
N LEU A 111 11.82 -6.00 -12.97
CA LEU A 111 11.75 -6.62 -14.30
C LEU A 111 10.30 -6.77 -14.81
N ALA A 112 9.38 -7.20 -13.94
CA ALA A 112 7.97 -7.32 -14.30
C ALA A 112 7.35 -5.95 -14.65
N SER A 113 7.68 -4.90 -13.88
CA SER A 113 7.25 -3.53 -14.15
C SER A 113 7.79 -3.00 -15.48
N SER A 114 9.07 -3.22 -15.79
CA SER A 114 9.66 -2.84 -17.08
C SER A 114 8.98 -3.55 -18.26
N ARG A 115 8.59 -4.82 -18.09
CA ARG A 115 7.84 -5.55 -19.12
C ARG A 115 6.42 -5.02 -19.29
N HIS A 116 5.76 -4.65 -18.19
CA HIS A 116 4.42 -4.06 -18.21
C HIS A 116 4.39 -2.71 -18.94
N GLU A 117 5.48 -1.95 -18.92
CA GLU A 117 5.60 -0.70 -19.68
C GLU A 117 5.42 -0.92 -21.20
N THR A 118 6.00 -2.00 -21.74
CA THR A 118 6.00 -2.33 -23.18
C THR A 118 4.94 -3.35 -23.58
N GLN A 119 4.02 -3.73 -22.68
CA GLN A 119 3.00 -4.73 -22.95
C GLN A 119 1.96 -4.20 -23.95
N TYR A 120 1.73 -4.95 -25.04
CA TYR A 120 0.85 -4.54 -26.15
C TYR A 120 -0.61 -4.30 -25.69
N THR A 121 -1.17 -5.21 -24.89
CA THR A 121 -2.53 -5.09 -24.33
C THR A 121 -2.46 -5.00 -22.81
N ARG A 122 -2.96 -3.90 -22.23
CA ARG A 122 -2.90 -3.64 -20.79
C ARG A 122 -4.30 -3.36 -20.24
N LEU A 123 -4.67 -4.09 -19.19
CA LEU A 123 -5.90 -3.86 -18.42
C LEU A 123 -5.67 -2.87 -17.27
N PHE A 124 -4.43 -2.76 -16.79
CA PHE A 124 -4.03 -1.92 -15.66
C PHE A 124 -2.98 -0.89 -16.10
N ARG A 125 -2.85 0.16 -15.28
CA ARG A 125 -2.00 1.35 -15.56
C ARG A 125 -0.60 1.25 -14.95
N SER A 126 -0.39 0.31 -14.01
CA SER A 126 0.87 -0.04 -13.34
C SER A 126 0.63 -1.16 -12.35
#